data_AF-A0A3M1D1P6-F1
#
_entry.id   AF-A0A3M1D1P6-F1
#
_cell.length_a   1.000
_cell.length_b   1.000
_cell.length_c   1.000
_cell.angle_alpha   90.00
_cell.angle_beta   90.00
_cell.angle_gamma   90.00
#
_symmetry.space_group_name_H-M   'P 1'
#
loop_
_entity.id
_entity.type
_entity.pdbx_description
1 polymer ?
#
loop_
_entity_poly.entity_id
_entity_poly.type
_entity_poly.pdbx_seq_one_letter_code
_entity_poly.pdbx_strand_id
1 'polypeptide(L)'
;MAGKDEALFRIGKFEWKILAALLVTAATPLVFTATIVNRLVRDSMAVGVNDRVLGGLRTGVELYKQVVELKLKLARVQAELLMGDKHFVEALKDGNTGYLEQRLEGVVAASEIVAEARLFARGELVASASRVGDFSPKKYKSKTESWSLEGDARLEFDLAMERDFLESSARLRDLVETLDQLKKNFGPWQMAYYRLFLFIYVWILAISVVVAILLARSVTKRVSRLVQATMQAAAGNLDIRVPVRGRDEIGHLSASFN
;
A
#
# COMPACT_ATOMS: atom_id res chain seq x y z
N MET A 1 -14.06 -63.79 -8.65
CA MET A 1 -13.01 -62.86 -9.10
C MET A 1 -12.90 -61.74 -8.08
N ALA A 2 -12.10 -61.94 -7.04
CA ALA A 2 -11.83 -60.95 -5.99
C ALA A 2 -10.38 -61.16 -5.54
N GLY A 3 -9.57 -60.11 -5.58
CA GLY A 3 -8.18 -60.16 -5.14
C GLY A 3 -7.22 -59.54 -6.15
N LYS A 4 -7.19 -58.20 -6.22
CA LYS A 4 -6.04 -57.51 -6.82
C LYS A 4 -5.67 -56.13 -6.26
N ASP A 5 -6.37 -55.61 -5.24
CA ASP A 5 -6.18 -54.21 -4.83
C ASP A 5 -5.50 -53.99 -3.47
N GLU A 6 -5.10 -55.04 -2.75
CA GLU A 6 -4.61 -54.89 -1.35
C GLU A 6 -3.09 -55.06 -1.15
N ALA A 7 -2.28 -54.72 -2.16
CA ALA A 7 -0.81 -54.87 -2.10
C ALA A 7 -0.03 -53.57 -2.40
N LEU A 8 -0.63 -52.40 -2.19
CA LEU A 8 0.06 -51.12 -2.31
C LEU A 8 0.43 -50.61 -0.91
N PHE A 9 1.70 -50.83 -0.53
CA PHE A 9 2.41 -50.24 0.63
C PHE A 9 2.19 -50.85 2.03
N ARG A 10 2.70 -52.06 2.27
CA ARG A 10 3.18 -52.45 3.62
C ARG A 10 4.60 -51.91 3.83
N ILE A 11 4.71 -50.66 4.28
CA ILE A 11 6.00 -50.05 4.67
C ILE A 11 6.46 -50.69 5.98
N GLY A 12 7.70 -51.19 6.05
CA GLY A 12 8.24 -51.77 7.28
C GLY A 12 8.40 -50.72 8.38
N LYS A 13 8.29 -51.11 9.67
CA LYS A 13 8.50 -50.20 10.82
C LYS A 13 9.83 -49.44 10.75
N PHE A 14 10.87 -50.04 10.15
CA PHE A 14 12.17 -49.42 9.94
C PHE A 14 12.17 -48.39 8.80
N GLU A 15 11.53 -48.71 7.68
CA GLU A 15 11.41 -47.80 6.53
C GLU A 15 10.60 -46.56 6.89
N TRP A 16 9.53 -46.72 7.67
CA TRP A 16 8.72 -45.59 8.13
C TRP A 16 9.52 -44.61 8.99
N LYS A 17 10.40 -45.11 9.88
CA LYS A 17 11.25 -44.26 10.73
C LYS A 17 12.24 -43.44 9.91
N ILE A 18 12.86 -44.04 8.89
CA ILE A 18 13.80 -43.35 8.00
C ILE A 18 13.05 -42.30 7.15
N LEU A 19 11.89 -42.66 6.59
CA LEU A 19 11.06 -41.74 5.83
C LEU A 19 10.63 -40.55 6.70
N ALA A 20 10.17 -40.79 7.92
CA ALA A 20 9.78 -39.74 8.85
C ALA A 20 10.95 -38.81 9.22
N ALA A 21 12.14 -39.37 9.50
CA ALA A 21 13.32 -38.57 9.82
C ALA A 21 13.75 -37.65 8.65
N LEU A 22 13.74 -38.18 7.42
CA LEU A 22 14.02 -37.40 6.21
C LEU A 22 12.98 -36.29 5.99
N LEU A 23 11.69 -36.61 6.17
CA LEU A 23 10.59 -35.68 5.95
C LEU A 23 10.63 -34.53 6.97
N VAL A 24 10.87 -34.82 8.24
CA VAL A 24 11.04 -33.79 9.29
C VAL A 24 12.24 -32.89 8.98
N THR A 25 13.36 -33.47 8.56
CA THR A 25 14.57 -32.71 8.21
C THR A 25 14.32 -31.79 7.02
N ALA A 26 13.58 -32.25 6.00
CA ALA A 26 13.22 -31.43 4.83
C ALA A 26 12.17 -30.36 5.15
N ALA A 27 11.20 -30.65 6.01
CA ALA A 27 10.10 -29.73 6.33
C ALA A 27 10.55 -28.59 7.27
N THR A 28 11.51 -28.84 8.17
CA THR A 28 11.90 -27.87 9.20
C THR A 28 12.39 -26.53 8.64
N PRO A 29 13.38 -26.48 7.70
CA PRO A 29 13.85 -25.22 7.13
C PRO A 29 12.77 -24.48 6.35
N LEU A 30 11.85 -25.22 5.72
CA LEU A 30 10.78 -24.64 4.92
C LEU A 30 9.70 -23.99 5.79
N VAL A 31 9.28 -24.66 6.87
CA VAL A 31 8.35 -24.06 7.85
C VAL A 31 8.99 -22.83 8.48
N PHE A 32 10.27 -22.91 8.85
CA PHE A 32 11.02 -21.77 9.36
C PHE A 32 11.05 -20.61 8.36
N THR A 33 11.36 -20.90 7.09
CA THR A 33 11.35 -19.90 6.00
C THR A 33 9.96 -19.28 5.83
N ALA A 34 8.89 -20.09 5.83
CA ALA A 34 7.52 -19.61 5.72
C ALA A 34 7.16 -18.65 6.85
N THR A 35 7.57 -18.96 8.08
CA THR A 35 7.33 -18.08 9.24
C THR A 35 8.12 -16.78 9.16
N ILE A 36 9.39 -16.82 8.75
CA ILE A 36 10.22 -15.63 8.57
C ILE A 36 9.68 -14.75 7.44
N VAL A 37 9.37 -15.33 6.28
CA VAL A 37 8.83 -14.59 5.14
C VAL A 37 7.53 -13.90 5.52
N ASN A 38 6.64 -14.57 6.27
CA ASN A 38 5.40 -13.95 6.74
C ASN A 38 5.66 -12.77 7.69
N ARG A 39 6.65 -12.89 8.60
CA ARG A 39 7.07 -11.77 9.46
C ARG A 39 7.67 -10.63 8.64
N LEU A 40 8.63 -10.94 7.77
CA LEU A 40 9.35 -9.96 6.97
C LEU A 40 8.43 -9.19 6.02
N VAL A 41 7.47 -9.88 5.39
CA VAL A 41 6.45 -9.23 4.54
C VAL A 41 5.57 -8.32 5.39
N ARG A 42 5.12 -8.75 6.57
CA ARG A 42 4.29 -7.94 7.46
C ARG A 42 5.03 -6.71 7.99
N ASP A 43 6.29 -6.86 8.35
CA ASP A 43 7.11 -5.79 8.91
C ASP A 43 7.56 -4.80 7.83
N SER A 44 7.93 -5.29 6.63
CA SER A 44 8.20 -4.44 5.46
C SER A 44 7.01 -3.55 5.10
N MET A 45 5.79 -4.09 5.21
CA MET A 45 4.55 -3.34 4.97
C MET A 45 4.33 -2.21 5.98
N ALA A 46 4.84 -2.33 7.20
CA ALA A 46 4.76 -1.29 8.22
C ALA A 46 5.77 -0.14 7.99
N VAL A 47 6.83 -0.39 7.23
CA VAL A 47 7.92 0.58 6.96
C VAL A 47 7.65 1.40 5.69
N GLY A 48 7.08 0.82 4.64
CA GLY A 48 6.91 1.49 3.33
C GLY A 48 5.78 2.53 3.26
N VAL A 49 4.60 2.24 3.83
CA VAL A 49 3.44 3.15 3.88
C VAL A 49 2.78 3.03 5.25
N ASN A 50 3.36 3.69 6.25
CA ASN A 50 2.83 3.68 7.60
C ASN A 50 1.54 4.53 7.68
N ASP A 51 0.50 3.97 8.32
CA ASP A 51 -0.76 4.66 8.59
C ASP A 51 -0.60 6.01 9.30
N ARG A 52 0.44 6.16 10.13
CA ARG A 52 0.75 7.45 10.76
C ARG A 52 1.14 8.52 9.75
N VAL A 53 1.96 8.16 8.75
CA VAL A 53 2.41 9.10 7.71
C VAL A 53 1.23 9.45 6.81
N LEU A 54 0.49 8.43 6.33
CA LEU A 54 -0.67 8.65 5.47
C LEU A 54 -1.76 9.48 6.19
N GLY A 55 -2.01 9.21 7.46
CA GLY A 55 -2.93 9.97 8.30
C GLY A 55 -2.48 11.42 8.52
N GLY A 56 -1.19 11.63 8.77
CA GLY A 56 -0.60 12.97 8.88
C GLY A 56 -0.74 13.76 7.57
N LEU A 57 -0.42 13.16 6.43
CA LEU A 57 -0.56 13.78 5.11
C LEU A 57 -2.03 14.10 4.79
N ARG A 58 -2.97 13.18 5.08
CA ARG A 58 -4.41 13.41 4.92
C ARG A 58 -4.88 14.59 5.77
N THR A 59 -4.40 14.68 7.01
CA THR A 59 -4.68 15.83 7.88
C THR A 59 -4.14 17.12 7.26
N GLY A 60 -2.94 17.09 6.66
CA GLY A 60 -2.39 18.22 5.92
C GLY A 60 -3.29 18.69 4.77
N VAL A 61 -3.79 17.76 3.94
CA VAL A 61 -4.74 18.09 2.85
C VAL A 61 -6.00 18.76 3.41
N GLU A 62 -6.55 18.23 4.50
CA GLU A 62 -7.74 18.79 5.12
C GLU A 62 -7.48 20.19 5.69
N LEU A 63 -6.31 20.42 6.31
CA LEU A 63 -5.92 21.74 6.79
C LEU A 63 -5.81 22.76 5.64
N TYR A 64 -5.21 22.39 4.51
CA TYR A 64 -5.18 23.25 3.32
C TYR A 64 -6.58 23.66 2.86
N LYS A 65 -7.49 22.68 2.79
CA LYS A 65 -8.89 22.92 2.42
C LYS A 65 -9.58 23.85 3.41
N GLN A 66 -9.41 23.61 4.72
CA GLN A 66 -9.97 24.47 5.76
C GLN A 66 -9.46 25.90 5.67
N VAL A 67 -8.18 26.11 5.38
CA VAL A 67 -7.61 27.45 5.19
C VAL A 67 -8.27 28.18 4.02
N VAL A 68 -8.46 27.50 2.87
CA VAL A 68 -9.17 28.09 1.71
C VAL A 68 -10.60 28.45 2.09
N GLU A 69 -11.33 27.52 2.70
CA GLU A 69 -12.72 27.74 3.11
C GLU A 69 -12.85 28.90 4.11
N LEU A 70 -11.95 28.97 5.10
CA LEU A 70 -11.92 30.05 6.08
C LEU A 70 -11.63 31.40 5.44
N LYS A 71 -10.67 31.47 4.51
CA LYS A 71 -10.35 32.71 3.78
C LYS A 71 -11.55 33.19 2.97
N LEU A 72 -12.21 32.30 2.22
CA LEU A 72 -13.41 32.63 1.45
C LEU A 72 -14.58 33.06 2.36
N LYS A 73 -14.78 32.36 3.48
CA LYS A 73 -15.81 32.70 4.45
C LYS A 73 -15.57 34.08 5.08
N LEU A 74 -14.32 34.42 5.39
CA LEU A 74 -13.95 35.72 5.93
C LEU A 74 -14.32 36.85 4.96
N ALA A 75 -13.97 36.71 3.67
CA ALA A 75 -14.32 37.71 2.66
C ALA A 75 -15.83 37.87 2.50
N ARG A 76 -16.60 36.77 2.51
CA ARG A 76 -18.07 36.83 2.49
C ARG A 76 -18.63 37.56 3.71
N VAL A 77 -18.15 37.26 4.91
CA VAL A 77 -18.60 37.94 6.14
C VAL A 77 -18.26 39.43 6.09
N GLN A 78 -17.10 39.81 5.57
CA GLN A 78 -16.74 41.22 5.37
C GLN A 78 -17.68 41.93 4.39
N ALA A 79 -18.05 41.28 3.29
CA ALA A 79 -19.05 41.81 2.35
C ALA A 79 -20.41 42.00 3.04
N GLU A 80 -20.88 40.99 3.78
CA GLU A 80 -22.15 41.06 4.53
C GLU A 80 -22.16 42.18 5.57
N LEU A 81 -21.04 42.38 6.29
CA LEU A 81 -20.90 43.47 7.26
C LEU A 81 -20.91 44.85 6.59
N LEU A 82 -20.27 45.01 5.43
CA LEU A 82 -20.36 46.26 4.66
C LEU A 82 -21.79 46.54 4.20
N MET A 83 -22.46 45.53 3.64
CA MET A 83 -23.82 45.67 3.13
C MET A 83 -24.84 45.94 4.26
N GLY A 84 -24.58 45.44 5.46
CA GLY A 84 -25.40 45.69 6.65
C GLY A 84 -25.11 47.01 7.37
N ASP A 85 -24.04 47.72 7.02
CA ASP A 85 -23.68 49.00 7.65
C ASP A 85 -24.58 50.12 7.12
N LYS A 86 -25.36 50.72 8.02
CA LYS A 86 -26.29 51.81 7.68
C LYS A 86 -25.58 53.01 7.05
N HIS A 87 -24.40 53.37 7.55
CA HIS A 87 -23.65 54.51 7.02
C HIS A 87 -23.15 54.24 5.61
N PHE A 88 -22.81 52.99 5.29
CA PHE A 88 -22.42 52.58 3.95
C PHE A 88 -23.59 52.68 2.96
N VAL A 89 -24.77 52.23 3.36
CA VAL A 89 -25.99 52.31 2.54
C VAL A 89 -26.47 53.76 2.36
N GLU A 90 -26.36 54.60 3.40
CA GLU A 90 -26.66 56.03 3.30
C GLU A 90 -25.67 56.76 2.39
N ALA A 91 -24.36 56.53 2.56
CA ALA A 91 -23.33 57.10 1.69
C ALA A 91 -23.51 56.70 0.21
N LEU A 92 -24.02 55.51 -0.05
CA LEU A 92 -24.38 55.06 -1.40
C LEU A 92 -25.56 55.83 -1.99
N LYS A 93 -26.59 56.15 -1.19
CA LYS A 93 -27.74 56.95 -1.62
C LYS A 93 -27.35 58.41 -1.85
N ASP A 94 -26.48 58.94 -0.99
CA ASP A 94 -26.00 60.32 -1.03
C ASP A 94 -24.89 60.55 -2.07
N GLY A 95 -24.38 59.47 -2.68
CA GLY A 95 -23.32 59.55 -3.69
C GLY A 95 -21.95 59.96 -3.13
N ASN A 96 -21.69 59.69 -1.84
CA ASN A 96 -20.42 60.03 -1.19
C ASN A 96 -19.32 59.01 -1.53
N THR A 97 -18.73 59.16 -2.71
CA THR A 97 -17.69 58.24 -3.23
C THR A 97 -16.46 58.15 -2.33
N GLY A 98 -16.03 59.25 -1.71
CA GLY A 98 -14.84 59.26 -0.85
C GLY A 98 -14.99 58.39 0.40
N TYR A 99 -16.17 58.41 1.04
CA TYR A 99 -16.44 57.50 2.16
C TYR A 99 -16.52 56.04 1.72
N LEU A 100 -17.14 55.78 0.56
CA LEU A 100 -17.28 54.43 0.01
C LEU A 100 -15.92 53.83 -0.34
N GLU A 101 -15.05 54.58 -1.03
CA GLU A 101 -13.68 54.15 -1.36
C GLU A 101 -12.88 53.87 -0.09
N GLN A 102 -12.88 54.78 0.88
CA GLN A 102 -12.18 54.58 2.16
C GLN A 102 -12.66 53.30 2.88
N ARG A 103 -13.96 53.00 2.81
CA ARG A 103 -14.50 51.79 3.43
C ARG A 103 -14.09 50.52 2.68
N LEU A 104 -14.08 50.55 1.34
CA LEU A 104 -13.60 49.46 0.51
C LEU A 104 -12.10 49.21 0.72
N GLU A 105 -11.28 50.26 0.79
CA GLU A 105 -9.86 50.19 1.12
C GLU A 105 -9.63 49.47 2.45
N GLY A 106 -10.44 49.78 3.46
CA GLY A 106 -10.39 49.09 4.76
C GLY A 106 -10.63 47.59 4.65
N VAL A 107 -11.51 47.13 3.76
CA VAL A 107 -11.76 45.69 3.54
C VAL A 107 -10.64 45.04 2.75
N VAL A 108 -10.16 45.69 1.69
CA VAL A 108 -9.02 45.22 0.89
C VAL A 108 -7.75 45.11 1.76
N ALA A 109 -7.53 46.06 2.67
CA ALA A 109 -6.42 46.03 3.61
C ALA A 109 -6.56 44.94 4.68
N ALA A 110 -7.79 44.67 5.15
CA ALA A 110 -8.06 43.69 6.20
C ALA A 110 -8.15 42.24 5.72
N SER A 111 -8.19 41.98 4.41
CA SER A 111 -8.53 40.66 3.88
C SER A 111 -7.50 40.11 2.91
N GLU A 112 -6.65 39.16 3.34
CA GLU A 112 -5.55 38.63 2.51
C GLU A 112 -5.95 38.15 1.11
N ILE A 113 -7.19 37.76 0.87
CA ILE A 113 -7.63 37.24 -0.43
C ILE A 113 -8.34 38.26 -1.32
N VAL A 114 -8.78 39.41 -0.80
CA VAL A 114 -9.47 40.41 -1.62
C VAL A 114 -8.40 41.24 -2.34
N ALA A 115 -8.27 41.03 -3.65
CA ALA A 115 -7.35 41.79 -4.50
C ALA A 115 -7.96 43.13 -4.91
N GLU A 116 -9.24 43.12 -5.24
CA GLU A 116 -9.99 44.31 -5.63
C GLU A 116 -11.44 44.21 -5.15
N ALA A 117 -11.97 45.34 -4.70
CA ALA A 117 -13.36 45.50 -4.32
C ALA A 117 -13.98 46.60 -5.16
N ARG A 118 -15.11 46.31 -5.82
CA ARG A 118 -15.81 47.22 -6.74
C ARG A 118 -17.25 47.36 -6.33
N LEU A 119 -17.74 48.59 -6.28
CA LEU A 119 -19.13 48.91 -5.99
C LEU A 119 -19.76 49.54 -7.23
N PHE A 120 -20.84 48.93 -7.69
CA PHE A 120 -21.64 49.40 -8.81
C PHE A 120 -23.00 49.88 -8.32
N ALA A 121 -23.53 50.94 -8.94
CA ALA A 121 -24.92 51.36 -8.78
C ALA A 121 -25.50 51.69 -10.15
N ARG A 122 -26.69 51.16 -10.47
CA ARG A 122 -27.33 51.32 -11.78
C ARG A 122 -26.43 50.90 -12.96
N GLY A 123 -25.54 49.92 -12.71
CA GLY A 123 -24.57 49.42 -13.69
C GLY A 123 -23.30 50.25 -13.86
N GLU A 124 -23.17 51.40 -13.20
CA GLU A 124 -21.96 52.23 -13.25
C GLU A 124 -21.07 51.98 -12.03
N LEU A 125 -19.75 52.04 -12.23
CA LEU A 125 -18.77 51.92 -11.14
C LEU A 125 -18.78 53.20 -10.30
N VAL A 126 -19.12 53.09 -9.02
CA VAL A 126 -19.25 54.21 -8.08
C VAL A 126 -17.99 54.37 -7.23
N ALA A 127 -17.41 53.25 -6.79
CA ALA A 127 -16.22 53.23 -5.97
C ALA A 127 -15.45 51.92 -6.20
N SER A 128 -14.13 51.97 -6.14
CA SER A 128 -13.29 50.78 -6.12
C SER A 128 -12.09 50.96 -5.20
N ALA A 129 -11.57 49.85 -4.71
CA ALA A 129 -10.31 49.80 -4.00
C ALA A 129 -9.56 48.55 -4.42
N SER A 130 -8.26 48.70 -4.71
CA SER A 130 -7.40 47.60 -5.11
C SER A 130 -6.18 47.52 -4.23
N ARG A 131 -5.76 46.29 -3.94
CA ARG A 131 -4.53 46.06 -3.19
C ARG A 131 -3.33 46.39 -4.07
N VAL A 132 -2.33 47.03 -3.47
CA VAL A 132 -1.03 47.25 -4.12
C VAL A 132 -0.31 45.90 -4.27
N GLY A 133 -0.11 45.45 -5.52
CA GLY A 133 0.62 44.21 -5.81
C GLY A 133 0.45 43.72 -7.26
N ASP A 134 1.28 42.74 -7.64
CA ASP A 134 1.18 42.03 -8.92
C ASP A 134 0.20 40.85 -8.79
N PHE A 135 -1.05 41.04 -9.23
CA PHE A 135 -2.08 40.00 -9.28
C PHE A 135 -2.18 39.33 -10.66
N SER A 136 -1.05 39.12 -11.34
CA SER A 136 -1.02 38.45 -12.65
C SER A 136 -1.69 37.06 -12.60
N PRO A 137 -2.46 36.67 -13.64
CA PRO A 137 -3.04 35.33 -13.78
C PRO A 137 -2.03 34.17 -13.75
N LYS A 138 -0.73 34.47 -13.96
CA LYS A 138 0.36 33.50 -13.83
C LYS A 138 0.67 33.14 -12.39
N LYS A 139 0.54 34.07 -11.45
CA LYS A 139 0.86 33.87 -10.03
C LYS A 139 -0.37 33.66 -9.17
N TYR A 140 -1.50 34.23 -9.59
CA TYR A 140 -2.75 34.16 -8.85
C TYR A 140 -3.84 33.48 -9.66
N LYS A 141 -4.72 32.77 -8.96
CA LYS A 141 -6.02 32.35 -9.47
C LYS A 141 -7.07 33.24 -8.81
N SER A 142 -7.81 33.97 -9.63
CA SER A 142 -8.86 34.87 -9.17
C SER A 142 -10.26 34.30 -9.40
N LYS A 143 -11.21 34.73 -8.57
CA LYS A 143 -12.64 34.51 -8.74
C LYS A 143 -13.39 35.74 -8.24
N THR A 144 -14.29 36.27 -9.06
CA THR A 144 -15.18 37.36 -8.65
C THR A 144 -16.38 36.77 -7.92
N GLU A 145 -16.63 37.26 -6.71
CA GLU A 145 -17.88 37.06 -5.99
C GLU A 145 -18.68 38.35 -6.04
N SER A 146 -20.00 38.25 -6.23
CA SER A 146 -20.89 39.39 -6.41
C SER A 146 -22.09 39.27 -5.47
N TRP A 147 -22.42 40.37 -4.80
CA TRP A 147 -23.58 40.49 -3.94
C TRP A 147 -24.45 41.67 -4.37
N SER A 148 -25.76 41.46 -4.46
CA SER A 148 -26.73 42.52 -4.76
C SER A 148 -27.15 43.25 -3.49
N LEU A 149 -27.18 44.58 -3.56
CA LEU A 149 -27.69 45.48 -2.52
C LEU A 149 -29.07 46.01 -2.91
N GLU A 150 -29.77 46.62 -1.95
CA GLU A 150 -31.00 47.37 -2.23
C GLU A 150 -30.72 48.55 -3.17
N GLY A 151 -31.62 48.78 -4.14
CA GLY A 151 -31.55 49.95 -5.02
C GLY A 151 -30.70 49.79 -6.29
N ASP A 152 -30.64 48.59 -6.87
CA ASP A 152 -29.88 48.28 -8.11
C ASP A 152 -28.36 48.50 -7.98
N ALA A 153 -27.86 48.30 -6.76
CA ALA A 153 -26.44 48.32 -6.44
C ALA A 153 -25.87 46.91 -6.29
N ARG A 154 -24.57 46.77 -6.58
CA ARG A 154 -23.85 45.50 -6.54
C ARG A 154 -22.45 45.70 -6.00
N LEU A 155 -22.07 44.87 -5.04
CA LEU A 155 -20.71 44.79 -4.51
C LEU A 155 -20.03 43.57 -5.13
N GLU A 156 -18.86 43.75 -5.74
CA GLU A 156 -18.06 42.68 -6.31
C GLU A 156 -16.69 42.64 -5.63
N PHE A 157 -16.27 41.46 -5.18
CA PHE A 157 -14.90 41.23 -4.72
C PHE A 157 -14.18 40.28 -5.67
N ASP A 158 -13.03 40.72 -6.16
CA ASP A 158 -12.08 39.87 -6.85
C ASP A 158 -11.19 39.18 -5.83
N LEU A 159 -11.52 37.92 -5.57
CA LEU A 159 -10.79 37.08 -4.63
C LEU A 159 -9.60 36.43 -5.36
N ALA A 160 -8.38 36.76 -4.99
CA ALA A 160 -7.16 36.21 -5.56
C ALA A 160 -6.44 35.33 -4.55
N MET A 161 -6.06 34.12 -4.97
CA MET A 161 -5.21 33.21 -4.20
C MET A 161 -3.99 32.84 -5.02
N GLU A 162 -2.85 32.71 -4.35
CA GLU A 162 -1.61 32.27 -5.00
C GLU A 162 -1.79 30.88 -5.61
N ARG A 163 -1.36 30.72 -6.86
CA ARG A 163 -1.43 29.45 -7.58
C ARG A 163 -0.55 28.40 -6.91
N ASP A 164 0.64 28.79 -6.46
CA ASP A 164 1.59 27.90 -5.80
C ASP A 164 0.99 27.27 -4.54
N PHE A 165 0.22 28.03 -3.76
CA PHE A 165 -0.51 27.52 -2.61
C PHE A 165 -1.57 26.49 -3.01
N LEU A 166 -2.39 26.79 -4.04
CA LEU A 166 -3.42 25.87 -4.53
C LEU A 166 -2.80 24.61 -5.13
N GLU A 167 -1.72 24.73 -5.90
CA GLU A 167 -0.99 23.61 -6.48
C GLU A 167 -0.33 22.75 -5.43
N SER A 168 0.24 23.34 -4.37
CA SER A 168 0.82 22.59 -3.26
C SER A 168 -0.23 21.70 -2.58
N SER A 169 -1.45 22.21 -2.39
CA SER A 169 -2.56 21.41 -1.86
C SER A 169 -2.96 20.26 -2.80
N ALA A 170 -2.97 20.52 -4.12
CA ALA A 170 -3.30 19.53 -5.14
C ALA A 170 -2.22 18.43 -5.23
N ARG A 171 -0.94 18.81 -5.22
CA ARG A 171 0.19 17.87 -5.20
C ARG A 171 0.19 17.00 -3.94
N LEU A 172 -0.10 17.59 -2.77
CA LEU A 172 -0.21 16.82 -1.53
C LEU A 172 -1.39 15.84 -1.58
N ARG A 173 -2.54 16.25 -2.12
CA ARG A 173 -3.69 15.38 -2.32
C ARG A 173 -3.37 14.22 -3.26
N ASP A 174 -2.75 14.51 -4.40
CA ASP A 174 -2.34 13.51 -5.39
C ASP A 174 -1.33 12.50 -4.80
N LEU A 175 -0.38 12.98 -3.98
CA LEU A 175 0.53 12.14 -3.23
C LEU A 175 -0.21 11.21 -2.26
N VAL A 176 -1.17 11.74 -1.48
CA VAL A 176 -1.98 10.95 -0.55
C VAL A 176 -2.78 9.88 -1.30
N GLU A 177 -3.39 10.24 -2.43
CA GLU A 177 -4.15 9.31 -3.27
C GLU A 177 -3.25 8.21 -3.85
N THR A 178 -2.06 8.56 -4.34
CA THR A 178 -1.06 7.61 -4.86
C THR A 178 -0.58 6.64 -3.78
N LEU A 179 -0.28 7.14 -2.59
CA LEU A 179 0.14 6.30 -1.46
C LEU A 179 -0.99 5.38 -0.98
N ASP A 180 -2.23 5.86 -0.96
CA ASP A 180 -3.41 5.04 -0.62
C ASP A 180 -3.63 3.92 -1.66
N GLN A 181 -3.48 4.24 -2.95
CA GLN A 181 -3.54 3.26 -4.03
C GLN A 181 -2.44 2.21 -3.92
N LEU A 182 -1.19 2.62 -3.66
CA LEU A 182 -0.08 1.70 -3.42
C LEU A 182 -0.42 0.76 -2.26
N LYS A 183 -0.87 1.31 -1.11
CA LYS A 183 -1.28 0.52 0.06
C LYS A 183 -2.35 -0.53 -0.28
N LYS A 184 -3.38 -0.14 -1.04
CA LYS A 184 -4.45 -1.04 -1.47
C LYS A 184 -3.96 -2.12 -2.42
N ASN A 185 -3.11 -1.74 -3.38
CA ASN A 185 -2.61 -2.64 -4.41
C ASN A 185 -1.64 -3.68 -3.83
N PHE A 186 -0.92 -3.40 -2.74
CA PHE A 186 -0.04 -4.39 -2.10
C PHE A 186 -0.77 -5.65 -1.59
N GLY A 187 -2.04 -5.55 -1.19
CA GLY A 187 -2.81 -6.70 -0.68
C GLY A 187 -2.87 -7.87 -1.68
N PRO A 188 -3.39 -7.66 -2.90
CA PRO A 188 -3.41 -8.68 -3.96
C PRO A 188 -2.06 -9.36 -4.25
N TRP A 189 -0.96 -8.58 -4.27
CA TRP A 189 0.38 -9.14 -4.52
C TRP A 189 0.79 -10.12 -3.42
N GLN A 190 0.43 -9.87 -2.15
CA GLN A 190 0.71 -10.81 -1.06
C GLN A 190 0.05 -12.17 -1.30
N MET A 191 -1.24 -12.19 -1.67
CA MET A 191 -1.94 -13.45 -1.95
C MET A 191 -1.29 -14.22 -3.11
N ALA A 192 -0.83 -13.53 -4.15
CA ALA A 192 -0.12 -14.16 -5.26
C ALA A 192 1.22 -14.78 -4.83
N TYR A 193 2.03 -14.04 -4.08
CA TYR A 193 3.29 -14.55 -3.53
C TYR A 193 3.09 -15.75 -2.60
N TYR A 194 2.07 -15.72 -1.73
CA TYR A 194 1.76 -16.86 -0.86
C TYR A 194 1.32 -18.09 -1.64
N ARG A 195 0.51 -17.92 -2.69
CA ARG A 195 0.09 -19.05 -3.55
C ARG A 195 1.28 -19.65 -4.28
N LEU A 196 2.16 -18.82 -4.85
CA LEU A 196 3.38 -19.29 -5.53
C LEU A 196 4.33 -19.99 -4.54
N PHE A 197 4.55 -19.40 -3.36
CA PHE A 197 5.37 -20.00 -2.32
C PHE A 197 4.80 -21.35 -1.86
N LEU A 198 3.50 -21.42 -1.59
CA LEU A 198 2.83 -22.67 -1.21
C LEU A 198 2.93 -23.72 -2.32
N PHE A 199 2.76 -23.31 -3.57
CA PHE A 199 2.93 -24.18 -4.73
C PHE A 199 4.34 -24.78 -4.77
N ILE A 200 5.38 -23.92 -4.71
CA ILE A 200 6.78 -24.37 -4.68
C ILE A 200 7.04 -25.27 -3.47
N TYR A 201 6.51 -24.92 -2.29
CA TYR A 201 6.65 -25.69 -1.06
C TYR A 201 6.08 -27.11 -1.20
N VAL A 202 4.85 -27.23 -1.72
CA VAL A 202 4.20 -28.53 -1.96
C VAL A 202 5.02 -29.36 -2.94
N TRP A 203 5.57 -28.75 -4.00
CA TRP A 203 6.44 -29.44 -4.95
C TRP A 203 7.75 -29.93 -4.34
N ILE A 204 8.43 -29.10 -3.55
CA ILE A 204 9.65 -29.51 -2.84
C ILE A 204 9.35 -30.68 -1.90
N LEU A 205 8.23 -30.62 -1.18
CA LEU A 205 7.81 -31.70 -0.28
C LEU A 205 7.50 -32.98 -1.05
N ALA A 206 6.79 -32.89 -2.17
CA ALA A 206 6.50 -34.03 -3.04
C ALA A 206 7.78 -34.68 -3.58
N ILE A 207 8.72 -33.88 -4.10
CA ILE A 207 10.03 -34.35 -4.59
C ILE A 207 10.83 -35.00 -3.46
N SER A 208 10.84 -34.39 -2.27
CA SER A 208 11.54 -34.94 -1.10
C SER A 208 11.00 -36.31 -0.70
N VAL A 209 9.67 -36.49 -0.72
CA VAL A 209 9.03 -37.79 -0.46
C VAL A 209 9.42 -38.82 -1.52
N VAL A 210 9.40 -38.45 -2.80
CA VAL A 210 9.81 -39.35 -3.90
C VAL A 210 11.27 -39.79 -3.73
N VAL A 211 12.19 -38.85 -3.49
CA VAL A 211 13.60 -39.14 -3.26
C VAL A 211 13.79 -40.04 -2.05
N ALA A 212 13.11 -39.76 -0.94
CA ALA A 212 13.18 -40.57 0.28
C ALA A 212 12.71 -42.01 0.04
N ILE A 213 11.61 -42.20 -0.71
CA ILE A 213 11.11 -43.54 -1.08
C ILE A 213 12.11 -44.29 -1.97
N LEU A 214 12.68 -43.61 -2.98
CA LEU A 214 13.67 -44.22 -3.89
C LEU A 214 14.93 -44.66 -3.12
N LEU A 215 15.45 -43.79 -2.24
CA LEU A 215 16.60 -44.11 -1.40
C LEU A 215 16.30 -45.27 -0.46
N ALA A 216 15.18 -45.22 0.27
CA ALA A 216 14.76 -46.30 1.18
C ALA A 216 14.68 -47.65 0.46
N ARG A 217 13.99 -47.71 -0.69
CA ARG A 217 13.88 -48.95 -1.49
C ARG A 217 15.24 -49.46 -1.98
N SER A 218 16.11 -48.56 -2.44
CA SER A 218 17.44 -48.93 -2.96
C SER A 218 18.35 -49.52 -1.87
N VAL A 219 18.27 -48.99 -0.65
CA VAL A 219 19.05 -49.43 0.50
C VAL A 219 18.46 -50.71 1.07
N THR A 220 17.15 -50.74 1.39
CA THR A 220 16.48 -51.93 1.95
C THR A 220 16.70 -53.16 1.05
N LYS A 221 16.57 -53.02 -0.28
CA LYS A 221 16.76 -54.14 -1.21
C LYS A 221 18.20 -54.67 -1.24
N ARG A 222 19.21 -53.82 -1.02
CA ARG A 222 20.61 -54.24 -0.97
C ARG A 222 20.93 -54.92 0.37
N VAL A 223 20.50 -54.33 1.47
CA VAL A 223 20.65 -54.91 2.81
C VAL A 223 19.92 -56.25 2.92
N SER A 224 18.68 -56.33 2.47
CA SER A 224 17.88 -57.57 2.51
C SER A 224 18.54 -58.73 1.76
N ARG A 225 19.17 -58.45 0.60
CA ARG A 225 19.92 -59.46 -0.16
C ARG A 225 21.16 -59.94 0.58
N LEU A 226 21.90 -59.03 1.22
CA LEU A 226 23.07 -59.40 2.03
C LEU A 226 22.64 -60.30 3.20
N VAL A 227 21.57 -59.91 3.91
CA VAL A 227 21.00 -60.71 5.01
C VAL A 227 20.60 -62.11 4.53
N GLN A 228 19.92 -62.22 3.39
CA GLN A 228 19.54 -63.52 2.82
C GLN A 228 20.75 -64.39 2.46
N ALA A 229 21.78 -63.82 1.84
CA ALA A 229 23.01 -64.55 1.50
C ALA A 229 23.75 -65.03 2.75
N THR A 230 23.84 -64.20 3.78
CA THR A 230 24.41 -64.60 5.08
C THR A 230 23.61 -65.74 5.72
N MET A 231 22.28 -65.71 5.66
CA MET A 231 21.46 -66.81 6.16
C MET A 231 21.67 -68.11 5.39
N GLN A 232 21.83 -68.05 4.06
CA GLN A 232 22.12 -69.23 3.24
C GLN A 232 23.51 -69.80 3.50
N ALA A 233 24.52 -68.94 3.65
CA ALA A 233 25.87 -69.35 4.03
C ALA A 233 25.87 -70.02 5.41
N ALA A 234 25.16 -69.46 6.39
CA ALA A 234 25.00 -70.07 7.72
C ALA A 234 24.27 -71.42 7.69
N ALA A 235 23.39 -71.63 6.71
CA ALA A 235 22.73 -72.90 6.47
C ALA A 235 23.60 -73.92 5.70
N GLY A 236 24.86 -73.60 5.42
CA GLY A 236 25.84 -74.49 4.78
C GLY A 236 26.00 -74.32 3.28
N ASN A 237 25.29 -73.37 2.64
CA ASN A 237 25.48 -73.07 1.21
C ASN A 237 26.60 -72.04 1.01
N LEU A 238 27.84 -72.50 0.85
CA LEU A 238 29.02 -71.65 0.70
C LEU A 238 29.27 -71.14 -0.73
N ASP A 239 28.48 -71.58 -1.72
CA ASP A 239 28.61 -71.15 -3.11
C ASP A 239 27.85 -69.85 -3.42
N ILE A 240 27.10 -69.30 -2.44
CA ILE A 240 26.31 -68.09 -2.63
C ILE A 240 27.21 -66.84 -2.74
N ARG A 241 26.98 -66.02 -3.78
CA ARG A 241 27.66 -64.73 -3.96
C ARG A 241 26.69 -63.57 -4.03
N VAL A 242 27.05 -62.44 -3.43
CA VAL A 242 26.27 -61.20 -3.46
C VAL A 242 26.83 -60.27 -4.54
N PRO A 243 25.99 -59.73 -5.45
CA PRO A 243 26.45 -58.78 -6.46
C PRO A 243 27.02 -57.50 -5.83
N VAL A 244 28.31 -57.24 -6.04
CA VAL A 244 28.97 -56.00 -5.60
C VAL A 244 28.53 -54.85 -6.50
N ARG A 245 27.69 -53.95 -5.97
CA ARG A 245 27.20 -52.76 -6.68
C ARG A 245 27.29 -51.53 -5.78
N GLY A 246 27.87 -50.47 -6.33
CA GLY A 246 28.09 -49.20 -5.63
C GLY A 246 29.47 -49.12 -4.97
N ARG A 247 29.89 -47.89 -4.68
CA ARG A 247 31.14 -47.58 -3.94
C ARG A 247 30.85 -47.12 -2.51
N ASP A 248 29.65 -47.41 -2.02
CA ASP A 248 29.21 -47.10 -0.66
C ASP A 248 29.56 -48.25 0.31
N GLU A 249 29.25 -48.06 1.59
CA GLU A 249 29.55 -49.00 2.67
C GLU A 249 28.91 -50.38 2.42
N ILE A 250 27.73 -50.40 1.77
CA ILE A 250 27.03 -51.65 1.42
C ILE A 250 27.75 -52.40 0.30
N GLY A 251 28.35 -51.66 -0.67
CA GLY A 251 29.22 -52.24 -1.68
C GLY A 251 30.46 -52.90 -1.07
N HIS A 252 31.12 -52.22 -0.13
CA HIS A 252 32.25 -52.78 0.61
C HIS A 252 31.88 -54.04 1.40
N LEU A 253 30.75 -54.03 2.13
CA LEU A 253 30.27 -55.21 2.85
C LEU A 253 29.96 -56.38 1.91
N SER A 254 29.38 -56.10 0.74
CA SER A 254 29.10 -57.13 -0.27
C SER A 254 30.39 -57.73 -0.84
N ALA A 255 31.45 -56.93 -0.97
CA ALA A 255 32.76 -57.40 -1.41
C ALA A 255 33.48 -58.22 -0.34
N SER A 256 33.39 -57.83 0.94
CA SER A 256 33.95 -58.60 2.07
C SER A 256 33.18 -59.89 2.36
N PHE A 257 31.92 -59.99 1.95
CA PHE A 257 31.13 -61.21 2.10
C PHE A 257 31.52 -62.31 1.11
N ASN A 258 31.90 -61.94 -0.13
CA ASN A 258 32.28 -62.88 -1.19
C ASN A 258 33.71 -63.39 -1.04
#